data_AF-A0A0E4FUE6-F1
#
_entry.id   AF-A0A0E4FUE6-F1
#
_cell.length_a   1.000
_cell.length_b   1.000
_cell.length_c   1.000
_cell.angle_alpha   90.00
_cell.angle_beta   90.00
_cell.angle_gamma   90.00
#
_symmetry.space_group_name_H-M   'P 1'
#
loop_
_entity.id
_entity.type
_entity.pdbx_description
1 polymer ?
#
loop_
_entity_poly.entity_id
_entity_poly.type
_entity_poly.pdbx_seq_one_letter_code
_entity_poly.pdbx_strand_id
1 'polypeptide(L)'
;MAAFQEVFRRSGIDERRSPPGMVVPFGGSNIVALIDPGRKLKVDPNAHALGIKEIDGADTLRRVMQARDTFSEPDIDPQLRAASLPTTFNGDARFFEINGRIKPIGFPGLEVVARSAGRKIEAKLHVVVLPEIKIKVAFRNVMVPGSGGAPAFHAKKPCNEQDELLTMNNIWRPQANIRFERVPSDWLVIDDSQAAVKQDLATATGMKDASLATFPDVIDVEKLKGFFVKHKVQGAHLTIFCVDKVWSNGGPANGSFARSLDLAFISSQRGPNTSAHESGHFLGYYSKSASKPWDSQGHTLETDPKTGKENRAEDIKMLMRGGGAGWKIPFNLVKEFRDFPG
;
A
#
# COMPACT_ATOMS: atom_id res chain seq x y z
N MET A 1 -8.57 -14.58 -26.78
CA MET A 1 -7.46 -15.39 -26.22
C MET A 1 -7.84 -15.74 -24.79
N ALA A 2 -7.49 -16.92 -24.28
CA ALA A 2 -7.82 -17.26 -22.90
C ALA A 2 -6.90 -16.49 -21.94
N ALA A 3 -7.46 -15.91 -20.87
CA ALA A 3 -6.67 -15.13 -19.91
C ALA A 3 -7.26 -15.19 -18.51
N PHE A 4 -6.39 -15.16 -17.50
CA PHE A 4 -6.78 -14.95 -16.12
C PHE A 4 -6.87 -13.45 -15.82
N GLN A 5 -7.94 -13.03 -15.13
CA GLN A 5 -8.24 -11.63 -14.83
C GLN A 5 -8.67 -11.43 -13.38
N GLU A 6 -8.40 -10.23 -12.85
CA GLU A 6 -8.80 -9.86 -11.50
C GLU A 6 -10.31 -9.60 -11.44
N VAL A 7 -11.01 -10.18 -10.46
CA VAL A 7 -12.47 -9.97 -10.30
C VAL A 7 -12.77 -8.64 -9.65
N PHE A 8 -12.14 -8.41 -8.50
CA PHE A 8 -12.20 -7.15 -7.77
C PHE A 8 -10.86 -6.45 -7.88
N ARG A 9 -10.87 -5.13 -8.05
CA ARG A 9 -9.63 -4.34 -8.02
C ARG A 9 -8.92 -4.54 -6.69
N ARG A 10 -7.60 -4.59 -6.73
CA ARG A 10 -6.75 -4.75 -5.53
C ARG A 10 -6.97 -6.09 -4.82
N SER A 11 -7.51 -7.09 -5.51
CA SER A 11 -7.65 -8.45 -4.96
C SER A 11 -6.33 -9.21 -4.89
N GLY A 12 -5.21 -8.65 -5.38
CA GLY A 12 -3.91 -9.31 -5.35
C GLY A 12 -3.58 -10.12 -6.60
N ILE A 13 -4.25 -9.81 -7.72
CA ILE A 13 -3.94 -10.37 -9.04
C ILE A 13 -3.30 -9.26 -9.89
N ASP A 14 -2.09 -9.48 -10.38
CA ASP A 14 -1.37 -8.58 -11.28
C ASP A 14 -1.41 -9.11 -12.72
N GLU A 15 -2.34 -8.58 -13.50
CA GLU A 15 -2.56 -8.94 -14.91
C GLU A 15 -1.55 -8.29 -15.86
N ARG A 16 -0.78 -7.29 -15.40
CA ARG A 16 0.24 -6.63 -16.22
C ARG A 16 1.51 -7.47 -16.33
N ARG A 17 1.72 -8.38 -15.39
CA ARG A 17 2.77 -9.39 -15.44
C ARG A 17 2.43 -10.45 -16.48
N SER A 18 3.43 -10.98 -17.17
CA SER A 18 3.28 -12.13 -18.06
C SER A 18 4.16 -13.30 -17.58
N PRO A 19 3.56 -14.43 -17.16
CA PRO A 19 2.12 -14.65 -16.95
C PRO A 19 1.59 -13.80 -15.77
N PRO A 20 0.26 -13.56 -15.67
CA PRO A 20 -0.33 -12.89 -14.53
C PRO A 20 0.10 -13.51 -13.19
N GLY A 21 0.25 -12.69 -12.15
CA GLY A 21 0.58 -13.12 -10.80
C GLY A 21 -0.62 -13.02 -9.86
N MET A 22 -0.73 -13.89 -8.86
CA MET A 22 -1.78 -13.88 -7.84
C MET A 22 -1.23 -14.21 -6.46
N VAL A 23 -1.58 -13.38 -5.48
CA VAL A 23 -1.31 -13.63 -4.06
C VAL A 23 -2.53 -14.30 -3.43
N VAL A 24 -2.27 -15.37 -2.68
CA VAL A 24 -3.26 -16.09 -1.89
C VAL A 24 -2.80 -16.12 -0.43
N PRO A 25 -3.63 -15.70 0.53
CA PRO A 25 -3.30 -15.85 1.95
C PRO A 25 -3.15 -17.33 2.33
N PHE A 26 -2.13 -17.65 3.13
CA PHE A 26 -2.04 -18.98 3.75
C PHE A 26 -3.22 -19.22 4.68
N GLY A 27 -3.91 -20.35 4.50
CA GLY A 27 -5.16 -20.66 5.21
C GLY A 27 -6.39 -19.91 4.69
N GLY A 28 -6.26 -19.13 3.61
CA GLY A 28 -7.33 -18.37 3.00
C GLY A 28 -7.52 -18.67 1.52
N SER A 29 -8.37 -17.87 0.88
CA SER A 29 -8.67 -17.96 -0.55
C SER A 29 -8.66 -16.61 -1.23
N ASN A 30 -8.57 -16.63 -2.56
CA ASN A 30 -8.74 -15.48 -3.41
C ASN A 30 -9.37 -15.91 -4.74
N ILE A 31 -10.07 -14.99 -5.42
CA ILE A 31 -10.91 -15.30 -6.59
C ILE A 31 -10.31 -14.71 -7.85
N VAL A 32 -10.22 -15.51 -8.91
CA VAL A 32 -9.76 -15.11 -10.25
C VAL A 32 -10.80 -15.46 -11.30
N ALA A 33 -10.96 -14.63 -12.32
CA ALA A 33 -11.75 -14.95 -13.50
C ALA A 33 -10.87 -15.59 -14.57
N LEU A 34 -11.38 -16.60 -15.26
CA LEU A 34 -10.83 -17.10 -16.52
C LEU A 34 -11.79 -16.68 -17.63
N ILE A 35 -11.26 -15.93 -18.60
CA ILE A 35 -11.99 -15.54 -19.81
C ILE A 35 -11.68 -16.58 -20.87
N ASP A 36 -12.61 -17.49 -21.17
CA ASP A 36 -12.40 -18.54 -22.17
C ASP A 36 -13.65 -18.87 -23.01
N PRO A 37 -14.12 -17.91 -23.83
CA PRO A 37 -15.40 -17.98 -24.54
C PRO A 37 -15.60 -19.28 -25.30
N GLY A 38 -16.61 -20.06 -24.90
CA GLY A 38 -16.99 -21.34 -25.52
C GLY A 38 -15.98 -22.48 -25.43
N ARG A 39 -14.83 -22.31 -24.75
CA ARG A 39 -13.75 -23.30 -24.74
C ARG A 39 -13.82 -24.27 -23.56
N LYS A 40 -14.44 -23.87 -22.45
CA LYS A 40 -14.56 -24.67 -21.21
C LYS A 40 -13.24 -25.33 -20.82
N LEU A 41 -12.17 -24.55 -20.80
CA LEU A 41 -10.82 -25.01 -20.51
C LEU A 41 -10.78 -25.65 -19.11
N LYS A 42 -10.05 -26.74 -18.96
CA LYS A 42 -9.83 -27.35 -17.65
C LYS A 42 -8.74 -26.57 -16.94
N VAL A 43 -9.04 -26.10 -15.73
CA VAL A 43 -8.02 -25.51 -14.84
C VAL A 43 -7.41 -26.62 -14.03
N ASP A 44 -6.13 -26.91 -14.27
CA ASP A 44 -5.42 -27.95 -13.53
C ASP A 44 -4.80 -27.36 -12.26
N PRO A 45 -5.21 -27.83 -11.07
CA PRO A 45 -4.49 -27.51 -9.85
C PRO A 45 -3.15 -28.25 -9.83
N ASN A 46 -2.08 -27.56 -9.45
CA ASN A 46 -0.96 -28.26 -8.86
C ASN A 46 -1.40 -28.76 -7.47
N ALA A 47 -1.94 -29.98 -7.44
CA ALA A 47 -2.83 -30.51 -6.39
C ALA A 47 -2.21 -30.60 -4.98
N HIS A 48 -0.88 -30.51 -4.87
CA HIS A 48 -0.19 -30.70 -3.58
C HIS A 48 -0.10 -29.44 -2.71
N ALA A 49 -0.53 -28.26 -3.19
CA ALA A 49 -0.46 -27.03 -2.40
C ALA A 49 -1.65 -26.07 -2.56
N LEU A 50 -2.39 -26.16 -3.66
CA LEU A 50 -3.53 -25.28 -3.96
C LEU A 50 -4.82 -26.08 -4.09
N GLY A 51 -5.88 -25.61 -3.45
CA GLY A 51 -7.24 -26.04 -3.75
C GLY A 51 -7.85 -25.09 -4.78
N ILE A 52 -8.27 -25.59 -5.93
CA ILE A 52 -8.94 -24.78 -6.95
C ILE A 52 -10.37 -25.29 -7.12
N LYS A 53 -11.34 -24.39 -7.00
CA LYS A 53 -12.76 -24.68 -7.15
C LYS A 53 -13.39 -23.65 -8.08
N GLU A 54 -14.09 -24.12 -9.11
CA GLU A 54 -14.99 -23.27 -9.88
C GLU A 54 -16.20 -22.89 -9.01
N ILE A 55 -16.53 -21.60 -8.94
CA ILE A 55 -17.60 -21.05 -8.10
C ILE A 55 -18.75 -20.53 -8.96
N ASP A 56 -19.90 -20.29 -8.33
CA ASP A 56 -21.06 -19.74 -9.01
C ASP A 56 -20.76 -18.34 -9.60
N GLY A 57 -20.85 -18.26 -10.93
CA GLY A 57 -20.64 -17.02 -11.65
C GLY A 57 -21.78 -16.03 -11.46
N ALA A 58 -23.02 -16.48 -11.23
CA ALA A 58 -24.15 -15.57 -11.06
C ALA A 58 -24.02 -14.73 -9.78
N ASP A 59 -23.70 -15.36 -8.65
CA ASP A 59 -23.44 -14.63 -7.40
C ASP A 59 -22.21 -13.71 -7.51
N THR A 60 -21.14 -14.18 -8.15
CA THR A 60 -19.92 -13.38 -8.32
C THR A 60 -20.19 -12.14 -9.17
N LEU A 61 -20.90 -12.28 -10.29
CA LEU A 61 -21.30 -11.15 -11.14
C LEU A 61 -22.22 -10.18 -10.40
N ARG A 62 -23.18 -10.68 -9.61
CA ARG A 62 -24.04 -9.83 -8.76
C ARG A 62 -23.21 -8.97 -7.80
N ARG A 63 -22.19 -9.54 -7.14
CA ARG A 63 -21.28 -8.81 -6.25
C ARG A 63 -20.42 -7.79 -7.00
N VAL A 64 -19.97 -8.12 -8.22
CA VAL A 64 -19.25 -7.18 -9.09
C VAL A 64 -20.14 -5.99 -9.49
N MET A 65 -21.40 -6.24 -9.84
CA MET A 65 -22.37 -5.18 -10.16
C MET A 65 -22.63 -4.28 -8.96
N GLN A 66 -22.87 -4.85 -7.77
CA GLN A 66 -23.06 -4.08 -6.55
C GLN A 66 -21.86 -3.17 -6.24
N ALA A 67 -20.64 -3.72 -6.32
CA ALA A 67 -19.43 -2.93 -6.12
C ALA A 67 -19.31 -1.81 -7.16
N ARG A 68 -19.65 -2.09 -8.42
CA ARG A 68 -19.64 -1.09 -9.49
C ARG A 68 -20.64 0.03 -9.22
N ASP A 69 -21.85 -0.29 -8.80
CA ASP A 69 -22.88 0.69 -8.50
C ASP A 69 -22.43 1.61 -7.36
N THR A 70 -21.92 1.04 -6.26
CA THR A 70 -21.35 1.80 -5.14
C THR A 70 -20.24 2.75 -5.58
N PHE A 71 -19.28 2.29 -6.38
CA PHE A 71 -18.16 3.14 -6.80
C PHE A 71 -18.50 4.09 -7.96
N SER A 72 -19.69 3.99 -8.55
CA SER A 72 -20.18 4.89 -9.61
C SER A 72 -20.96 6.09 -9.07
N GLU A 73 -21.23 6.14 -7.76
CA GLU A 73 -21.91 7.27 -7.11
C GLU A 73 -21.12 8.59 -7.30
N PRO A 74 -21.82 9.73 -7.49
CA PRO A 74 -21.19 11.00 -7.87
C PRO A 74 -20.17 11.52 -6.87
N ASP A 75 -20.41 11.31 -5.57
CA ASP A 75 -19.60 11.88 -4.48
C ASP A 75 -18.38 11.02 -4.10
N ILE A 76 -18.17 9.89 -4.78
CA ILE A 76 -16.98 9.06 -4.58
C ILE A 76 -15.75 9.77 -5.13
N ASP A 77 -14.73 9.90 -4.29
CA ASP A 77 -13.41 10.43 -4.65
C ASP A 77 -12.91 9.80 -5.97
N PRO A 78 -12.47 10.61 -6.96
CA PRO A 78 -12.07 10.09 -8.28
C PRO A 78 -10.92 9.08 -8.23
N GLN A 79 -9.98 9.22 -7.29
CA GLN A 79 -8.88 8.27 -7.14
C GLN A 79 -9.40 6.95 -6.55
N LEU A 80 -10.26 7.03 -5.52
CA LEU A 80 -10.92 5.86 -4.94
C LEU A 80 -11.77 5.11 -5.97
N ARG A 81 -12.53 5.84 -6.81
CA ARG A 81 -13.30 5.28 -7.92
C ARG A 81 -12.41 4.51 -8.88
N ALA A 82 -11.37 5.16 -9.41
CA ALA A 82 -10.46 4.53 -10.36
C ALA A 82 -9.72 3.31 -9.78
N ALA A 83 -9.43 3.33 -8.47
CA ALA A 83 -8.75 2.25 -7.77
C ALA A 83 -9.66 1.08 -7.38
N SER A 84 -10.98 1.25 -7.37
CA SER A 84 -11.92 0.27 -6.81
C SER A 84 -12.95 -0.26 -7.81
N LEU A 85 -13.16 0.44 -8.93
CA LEU A 85 -14.13 0.05 -9.95
C LEU A 85 -13.72 -1.29 -10.60
N PRO A 86 -14.51 -2.37 -10.44
CA PRO A 86 -14.14 -3.69 -10.94
C PRO A 86 -14.16 -3.78 -12.46
N THR A 87 -13.45 -4.78 -12.99
CA THR A 87 -13.48 -5.12 -14.42
C THR A 87 -14.90 -5.51 -14.83
N THR A 88 -15.28 -5.15 -16.06
CA THR A 88 -16.55 -5.60 -16.65
C THR A 88 -16.34 -6.96 -17.30
N PHE A 89 -17.10 -7.95 -16.86
CA PHE A 89 -17.09 -9.29 -17.43
C PHE A 89 -18.26 -9.46 -18.39
N ASN A 90 -17.99 -10.03 -19.56
CA ASN A 90 -19.04 -10.55 -20.44
C ASN A 90 -19.49 -11.93 -19.92
N GLY A 91 -20.62 -12.45 -20.42
CA GLY A 91 -21.21 -13.73 -19.97
C GLY A 91 -20.35 -14.99 -20.17
N ASP A 92 -19.13 -14.85 -20.69
CA ASP A 92 -18.16 -15.92 -20.95
C ASP A 92 -17.10 -16.08 -19.84
N ALA A 93 -17.18 -15.30 -18.76
CA ALA A 93 -16.24 -15.39 -17.64
C ALA A 93 -16.62 -16.54 -16.70
N ARG A 94 -15.63 -17.37 -16.35
CA ARG A 94 -15.76 -18.41 -15.31
C ARG A 94 -14.90 -18.06 -14.11
N PHE A 95 -15.41 -18.27 -12.92
CA PHE A 95 -14.77 -17.80 -11.69
C PHE A 95 -14.21 -18.95 -10.89
N PHE A 96 -12.98 -18.79 -10.40
CA PHE A 96 -12.26 -19.81 -9.67
C PHE A 96 -11.80 -19.25 -8.34
N GLU A 97 -12.17 -19.94 -7.26
CA GLU A 97 -11.59 -19.73 -5.94
C GLU A 97 -10.32 -20.58 -5.80
N ILE A 98 -9.20 -19.91 -5.53
CA ILE A 98 -7.90 -20.54 -5.27
C ILE A 98 -7.59 -20.43 -3.78
N ASN A 99 -7.40 -21.58 -3.12
CA ASN A 99 -7.21 -21.75 -1.70
C ASN A 99 -5.77 -22.18 -1.37
N GLY A 100 -5.13 -21.55 -0.40
CA GLY A 100 -3.80 -21.93 0.09
C GLY A 100 -3.89 -22.86 1.31
N ARG A 101 -3.95 -24.19 1.11
CA ARG A 101 -4.42 -25.12 2.18
C ARG A 101 -3.34 -25.87 2.97
N ILE A 102 -2.17 -26.13 2.41
CA ILE A 102 -1.27 -27.16 2.98
C ILE A 102 -0.01 -26.55 3.59
N LYS A 103 0.63 -25.61 2.90
CA LYS A 103 1.83 -24.93 3.35
C LYS A 103 2.00 -23.60 2.62
N PRO A 104 2.72 -22.63 3.22
CA PRO A 104 3.25 -21.50 2.45
C PRO A 104 4.06 -22.00 1.25
N ILE A 105 3.84 -21.39 0.10
CA ILE A 105 4.60 -21.70 -1.12
C ILE A 105 5.76 -20.70 -1.25
N GLY A 106 5.53 -19.43 -0.90
CA GLY A 106 6.50 -18.36 -1.11
C GLY A 106 6.77 -18.09 -2.59
N PHE A 107 7.80 -17.29 -2.87
CA PHE A 107 8.27 -17.03 -4.24
C PHE A 107 9.26 -18.13 -4.69
N PRO A 108 9.27 -18.55 -5.96
CA PRO A 108 8.62 -17.94 -7.14
C PRO A 108 7.13 -18.31 -7.35
N GLY A 109 6.55 -19.15 -6.49
CA GLY A 109 5.14 -19.58 -6.58
C GLY A 109 4.95 -20.87 -7.39
N LEU A 110 3.68 -21.19 -7.68
CA LEU A 110 3.26 -22.30 -8.54
C LEU A 110 2.53 -21.79 -9.78
N GLU A 111 2.68 -22.50 -10.89
CA GLU A 111 1.92 -22.23 -12.11
C GLU A 111 0.57 -22.97 -12.06
N VAL A 112 -0.51 -22.22 -12.18
CA VAL A 112 -1.86 -22.70 -12.46
C VAL A 112 -2.10 -22.53 -13.96
N VAL A 113 -2.58 -23.57 -14.62
CA VAL A 113 -2.75 -23.59 -16.08
C VAL A 113 -4.18 -23.90 -16.47
N ALA A 114 -4.65 -23.22 -17.52
CA ALA A 114 -5.89 -23.58 -18.20
C ALA A 114 -5.54 -24.32 -19.50
N ARG A 115 -6.09 -25.53 -19.67
CA ARG A 115 -5.80 -26.40 -20.83
C ARG A 115 -7.04 -26.69 -21.66
N SER A 116 -6.84 -26.84 -22.96
CA SER A 116 -7.86 -27.39 -23.85
C SER A 116 -7.95 -28.92 -23.73
N ALA A 117 -8.97 -29.52 -24.33
CA ALA A 117 -9.15 -30.98 -24.38
C ALA A 117 -7.91 -31.73 -24.92
N GLY A 118 -7.17 -31.12 -25.84
CA GLY A 118 -5.90 -31.64 -26.36
C GLY A 118 -4.68 -31.43 -25.46
N ARG A 119 -4.87 -31.07 -24.18
CA ARG A 119 -3.83 -30.77 -23.17
C ARG A 119 -2.91 -29.58 -23.46
N LYS A 120 -3.17 -28.84 -24.55
CA LYS A 120 -2.45 -27.60 -24.87
C LYS A 120 -2.75 -26.54 -23.80
N ILE A 121 -1.70 -25.89 -23.31
CA ILE A 121 -1.81 -24.78 -22.36
C ILE A 121 -2.29 -23.54 -23.14
N GLU A 122 -3.41 -22.98 -22.71
CA GLU A 122 -4.03 -21.81 -23.35
C GLU A 122 -3.95 -20.55 -22.47
N ALA A 123 -3.84 -20.70 -21.13
CA ALA A 123 -3.56 -19.60 -20.21
C ALA A 123 -2.75 -20.10 -18.99
N LYS A 124 -2.02 -19.16 -18.36
CA LYS A 124 -1.16 -19.41 -17.19
C LYS A 124 -1.38 -18.34 -16.14
N LEU A 125 -1.26 -18.73 -14.87
CA LEU A 125 -1.32 -17.85 -13.70
C LEU A 125 -0.24 -18.29 -12.71
N HIS A 126 0.61 -17.38 -12.24
CA HIS A 126 1.56 -17.65 -11.16
C HIS A 126 0.92 -17.33 -9.82
N VAL A 127 0.85 -18.30 -8.93
CA VAL A 127 0.22 -18.17 -7.62
C VAL A 127 1.26 -18.31 -6.52
N VAL A 128 1.31 -17.36 -5.60
CA VAL A 128 2.08 -17.50 -4.34
C VAL A 128 1.11 -17.61 -3.18
N VAL A 129 1.43 -18.50 -2.24
CA VAL A 129 0.72 -18.61 -0.95
C VAL A 129 1.63 -18.06 0.12
N LEU A 130 1.21 -16.95 0.76
CA LEU A 130 2.04 -16.18 1.68
C LEU A 130 1.43 -16.19 3.10
N PRO A 131 2.24 -16.35 4.16
CA PRO A 131 1.77 -16.14 5.53
C PRO A 131 1.53 -14.65 5.80
N GLU A 132 0.62 -14.33 6.73
CA GLU A 132 0.31 -12.93 7.07
C GLU A 132 1.53 -12.29 7.78
N ILE A 133 1.99 -11.13 7.33
CA ILE A 133 2.89 -10.27 8.13
C ILE A 133 2.02 -9.26 8.88
N LYS A 134 2.35 -9.03 10.14
CA LYS A 134 1.71 -8.01 10.97
C LYS A 134 2.66 -6.84 11.17
N ILE A 135 2.21 -5.64 10.84
CA ILE A 135 2.95 -4.40 11.03
C ILE A 135 2.21 -3.54 12.05
N LYS A 136 2.89 -3.20 13.13
CA LYS A 136 2.35 -2.31 14.16
C LYS A 136 2.51 -0.86 13.72
N VAL A 137 1.42 -0.10 13.62
CA VAL A 137 1.42 1.30 13.22
C VAL A 137 0.77 2.16 14.29
N ALA A 138 1.40 3.30 14.60
CA ALA A 138 0.82 4.34 15.44
C ALA A 138 0.52 5.58 14.60
N PHE A 139 -0.58 6.24 14.90
CA PHE A 139 -0.95 7.51 14.28
C PHE A 139 -0.93 8.60 15.35
N ARG A 140 -0.31 9.74 15.06
CA ARG A 140 -0.28 10.89 15.97
C ARG A 140 -0.72 12.14 15.24
N ASN A 141 -1.95 12.58 15.48
CA ASN A 141 -2.31 13.96 15.17
C ASN A 141 -1.45 14.90 15.99
N VAL A 142 -0.77 15.82 15.30
CA VAL A 142 0.01 16.87 15.95
C VAL A 142 -0.94 17.98 16.39
N MET A 143 -0.75 18.47 17.60
CA MET A 143 -1.47 19.57 18.21
C MET A 143 -0.49 20.66 18.65
N VAL A 144 -0.90 21.90 18.52
CA VAL A 144 -0.13 23.11 18.90
C VAL A 144 -0.96 23.96 19.85
N PRO A 145 -0.38 24.90 20.61
CA PRO A 145 -1.15 25.82 21.45
C PRO A 145 -2.21 26.55 20.63
N GLY A 146 -3.48 26.43 21.04
CA GLY A 146 -4.60 27.09 20.37
C GLY A 146 -4.92 28.48 20.94
N SER A 147 -5.73 29.24 20.21
CA SER A 147 -6.26 30.53 20.64
C SER A 147 -7.21 30.34 21.84
N GLY A 148 -6.71 30.51 23.07
CA GLY A 148 -7.49 30.31 24.30
C GLY A 148 -6.95 29.24 25.25
N GLY A 149 -5.73 28.74 25.04
CA GLY A 149 -5.03 27.85 25.98
C GLY A 149 -5.32 26.36 25.82
N ALA A 150 -6.36 25.97 25.09
CA ALA A 150 -6.58 24.58 24.69
C ALA A 150 -5.74 24.24 23.44
N PRO A 151 -5.04 23.10 23.39
CA PRO A 151 -4.34 22.67 22.18
C PRO A 151 -5.31 22.49 21.00
N ALA A 152 -4.90 22.94 19.82
CA ALA A 152 -5.63 22.77 18.57
C ALA A 152 -4.85 21.83 17.64
N PHE A 153 -5.55 21.10 16.76
CA PHE A 153 -4.89 20.29 15.75
C PHE A 153 -4.07 21.18 14.80
N HIS A 154 -2.83 20.76 14.54
CA HIS A 154 -2.01 21.36 13.51
C HIS A 154 -2.63 21.12 12.14
N ALA A 155 -3.03 19.87 11.87
CA ALA A 155 -3.73 19.52 10.63
C ALA A 155 -5.16 20.07 10.60
N LYS A 156 -5.51 20.78 9.51
CA LYS A 156 -6.91 21.14 9.20
C LYS A 156 -7.82 19.92 9.05
N LYS A 157 -7.27 18.81 8.55
CA LYS A 157 -7.96 17.52 8.44
C LYS A 157 -7.17 16.48 9.26
N PRO A 158 -7.40 16.37 10.57
CA PRO A 158 -6.74 15.35 11.39
C PRO A 158 -7.07 13.94 10.87
N CYS A 159 -6.21 12.99 11.19
CA CYS A 159 -6.38 11.59 10.89
C CYS A 159 -7.46 10.96 11.76
N ASN A 160 -8.38 10.25 11.13
CA ASN A 160 -9.15 9.20 11.77
C ASN A 160 -8.33 7.90 11.65
N GLU A 161 -7.71 7.48 12.74
CA GLU A 161 -6.79 6.34 12.76
C GLU A 161 -7.46 5.05 12.28
N GLN A 162 -8.75 4.88 12.55
CA GLN A 162 -9.51 3.69 12.14
C GLN A 162 -9.71 3.67 10.63
N ASP A 163 -10.04 4.81 10.03
CA ASP A 163 -10.25 4.93 8.58
C ASP A 163 -8.93 4.77 7.80
N GLU A 164 -7.85 5.36 8.32
CA GLU A 164 -6.51 5.21 7.75
C GLU A 164 -6.08 3.74 7.80
N LEU A 165 -6.23 3.09 8.96
CA LEU A 165 -5.89 1.66 9.15
C LEU A 165 -6.74 0.74 8.26
N LEU A 166 -8.04 1.02 8.15
CA LEU A 166 -8.95 0.28 7.29
C LEU A 166 -8.51 0.39 5.83
N THR A 167 -8.18 1.60 5.37
CA THR A 167 -7.73 1.82 4.00
C THR A 167 -6.40 1.13 3.70
N MET A 168 -5.43 1.21 4.62
CA MET A 168 -4.17 0.48 4.51
C MET A 168 -4.42 -1.02 4.38
N ASN A 169 -5.23 -1.61 5.27
CA ASN A 169 -5.54 -3.04 5.24
C ASN A 169 -6.31 -3.47 3.98
N ASN A 170 -7.21 -2.62 3.47
CA ASN A 170 -7.94 -2.88 2.24
C ASN A 170 -7.04 -2.87 0.99
N ILE A 171 -5.87 -2.23 1.05
CA ILE A 171 -4.88 -2.23 -0.03
C ILE A 171 -3.90 -3.39 0.15
N TRP A 172 -3.31 -3.51 1.34
CA TRP A 172 -2.15 -4.38 1.57
C TRP A 172 -2.49 -5.84 1.83
N ARG A 173 -3.57 -6.12 2.54
CA ARG A 173 -3.94 -7.49 2.93
C ARG A 173 -4.27 -8.36 1.72
N PRO A 174 -5.17 -7.96 0.80
CA PRO A 174 -5.48 -8.81 -0.36
C PRO A 174 -4.30 -8.96 -1.34
N GLN A 175 -3.40 -7.96 -1.40
CA GLN A 175 -2.35 -7.92 -2.43
C GLN A 175 -0.99 -8.45 -1.99
N ALA A 176 -0.68 -8.39 -0.70
CA ALA A 176 0.62 -8.80 -0.17
C ALA A 176 0.50 -9.69 1.09
N ASN A 177 -0.73 -9.94 1.56
CA ASN A 177 -1.02 -10.55 2.85
C ASN A 177 -0.27 -9.86 4.01
N ILE A 178 -0.28 -8.54 3.99
CA ILE A 178 0.28 -7.69 5.06
C ILE A 178 -0.88 -7.01 5.77
N ARG A 179 -0.93 -7.17 7.09
CA ARG A 179 -1.92 -6.58 7.98
C ARG A 179 -1.26 -5.52 8.85
N PHE A 180 -1.84 -4.34 8.87
CA PHE A 180 -1.50 -3.28 9.81
C PHE A 180 -2.37 -3.41 11.06
N GLU A 181 -1.74 -3.32 12.22
CA GLU A 181 -2.37 -3.34 13.54
C GLU A 181 -2.09 -2.01 14.24
N ARG A 182 -3.13 -1.38 14.77
CA ARG A 182 -2.99 -0.11 15.48
C ARG A 182 -2.32 -0.33 16.83
N VAL A 183 -1.28 0.44 17.09
CA VAL A 183 -0.76 0.68 18.45
C VAL A 183 -1.46 1.92 18.98
N PRO A 184 -2.19 1.83 20.11
CA PRO A 184 -2.79 3.01 20.72
C PRO A 184 -1.75 4.07 21.04
N SER A 185 -2.06 5.32 20.74
CA SER A 185 -1.17 6.45 21.03
C SER A 185 -1.98 7.72 21.27
N ASP A 186 -1.50 8.54 22.19
CA ASP A 186 -2.06 9.87 22.40
C ASP A 186 -1.68 10.80 21.23
N TRP A 187 -2.44 11.88 21.09
CA TRP A 187 -2.06 12.99 20.22
C TRP A 187 -0.72 13.59 20.65
N LEU A 188 0.04 14.12 19.70
CA LEU A 188 1.31 14.78 19.99
C LEU A 188 1.05 16.27 20.23
N VAL A 189 1.11 16.71 21.48
CA VAL A 189 1.07 18.15 21.81
C VAL A 189 2.49 18.70 21.74
N ILE A 190 2.73 19.68 20.88
CA ILE A 190 3.98 20.43 20.77
C ILE A 190 3.71 21.83 21.30
N ASP A 191 4.04 22.05 22.57
CA ASP A 191 3.89 23.35 23.23
C ASP A 191 5.18 24.17 23.05
N ASP A 192 5.20 24.98 22.00
CA ASP A 192 6.32 25.86 21.67
C ASP A 192 6.41 27.11 22.57
N SER A 193 5.60 27.22 23.63
CA SER A 193 5.84 28.15 24.73
C SER A 193 6.93 27.66 25.70
N GLN A 194 7.20 26.35 25.73
CA GLN A 194 8.19 25.75 26.61
C GLN A 194 9.62 25.96 26.08
N ALA A 195 10.51 26.41 26.96
CA ALA A 195 11.91 26.71 26.60
C ALA A 195 12.64 25.51 25.98
N ALA A 196 12.39 24.28 26.47
CA ALA A 196 13.01 23.07 25.92
C ALA A 196 12.52 22.77 24.49
N VAL A 197 11.21 22.91 24.23
CA VAL A 197 10.63 22.71 22.89
C VAL A 197 11.16 23.76 21.92
N LYS A 198 11.23 25.03 22.34
CA LYS A 198 11.85 26.11 21.58
C LYS A 198 13.30 25.81 21.21
N GLN A 199 14.10 25.35 22.17
CA GLN A 199 15.50 24.99 21.92
C GLN A 199 15.63 23.85 20.91
N ASP A 200 14.80 22.82 21.02
CA ASP A 200 14.81 21.68 20.09
C ASP A 200 14.38 22.09 18.68
N LEU A 201 13.36 22.96 18.56
CA LEU A 201 12.92 23.51 17.28
C LEU A 201 13.98 24.41 16.64
N ALA A 202 14.61 25.27 17.43
CA ALA A 202 15.70 26.13 16.98
C ALA A 202 16.87 25.30 16.45
N THR A 203 17.24 24.25 17.18
CA THR A 203 18.31 23.32 16.80
C THR A 203 17.96 22.60 15.49
N ALA A 204 16.74 22.08 15.37
CA ALA A 204 16.29 21.35 14.18
C ALA A 204 16.20 22.25 12.92
N THR A 205 15.87 23.53 13.10
CA THR A 205 15.70 24.48 11.99
C THR A 205 16.93 25.35 11.71
N GLY A 206 17.97 25.23 12.55
CA GLY A 206 19.20 26.03 12.43
C GLY A 206 19.06 27.48 12.88
N MET A 207 18.07 27.80 13.72
CA MET A 207 17.89 29.14 14.29
C MET A 207 18.91 29.40 15.40
N LYS A 208 19.52 30.59 15.39
CA LYS A 208 20.50 31.01 16.42
C LYS A 208 19.85 31.44 17.73
N ASP A 209 18.67 32.06 17.65
CA ASP A 209 17.91 32.52 18.81
C ASP A 209 16.71 31.59 19.03
N ALA A 210 16.79 30.78 20.10
CA ALA A 210 15.74 29.84 20.45
C ALA A 210 14.46 30.52 20.95
N SER A 211 14.53 31.75 21.49
CA SER A 211 13.34 32.44 22.02
C SER A 211 12.29 32.70 20.93
N LEU A 212 12.74 32.87 19.69
CA LEU A 212 11.92 33.13 18.51
C LEU A 212 11.43 31.86 17.81
N ALA A 213 11.91 30.68 18.20
CA ALA A 213 11.49 29.44 17.58
C ALA A 213 10.01 29.15 17.90
N THR A 214 9.25 28.85 16.86
CA THR A 214 7.85 28.42 16.92
C THR A 214 7.68 27.15 16.10
N PHE A 215 6.65 26.38 16.43
CA PHE A 215 6.34 25.20 15.63
C PHE A 215 5.78 25.63 14.27
N PRO A 216 6.36 25.19 13.14
CA PRO A 216 6.02 25.75 11.84
C PRO A 216 4.70 25.19 11.29
N ASP A 217 4.00 26.01 10.50
CA ASP A 217 2.80 25.60 9.74
C ASP A 217 3.11 24.51 8.71
N VAL A 218 4.33 24.50 8.18
CA VAL A 218 4.81 23.53 7.18
C VAL A 218 5.93 22.70 7.79
N ILE A 219 5.75 21.38 7.77
CA ILE A 219 6.74 20.45 8.27
C ILE A 219 7.73 20.10 7.16
N ASP A 220 8.90 20.73 7.20
CA ASP A 220 10.06 20.33 6.40
C ASP A 220 10.67 19.07 7.01
N VAL A 221 10.42 17.93 6.37
CA VAL A 221 10.77 16.60 6.91
C VAL A 221 12.27 16.46 7.12
N GLU A 222 13.09 16.99 6.21
CA GLU A 222 14.55 16.86 6.33
C GLU A 222 15.10 17.61 7.54
N LYS A 223 14.52 18.76 7.87
CA LYS A 223 14.90 19.56 9.04
C LYS A 223 14.33 19.01 10.33
N LEU A 224 13.05 18.60 10.32
CA LEU A 224 12.32 18.28 11.55
C LEU A 224 12.31 16.79 11.90
N LYS A 225 12.74 15.86 11.03
CA LYS A 225 12.75 14.42 11.35
C LYS A 225 13.51 14.09 12.64
N GLY A 226 14.60 14.81 12.94
CA GLY A 226 15.36 14.67 14.19
C GLY A 226 14.60 15.19 15.41
N PHE A 227 13.75 16.22 15.25
CA PHE A 227 12.85 16.66 16.31
C PHE A 227 11.75 15.61 16.58
N PHE A 228 11.20 14.98 15.53
CA PHE A 228 10.09 14.03 15.67
C PHE A 228 10.49 12.63 16.14
N VAL A 229 11.75 12.21 15.97
CA VAL A 229 12.20 10.86 16.35
C VAL A 229 12.00 10.57 17.84
N LYS A 230 12.13 11.59 18.72
CA LYS A 230 11.89 11.46 20.16
C LYS A 230 10.41 11.21 20.50
N HIS A 231 9.51 11.42 19.54
CA HIS A 231 8.06 11.21 19.67
C HIS A 231 7.57 9.93 18.98
N LYS A 232 8.48 9.07 18.51
CA LYS A 232 8.15 7.74 18.00
C LYS A 232 7.40 6.95 19.07
N VAL A 233 6.33 6.27 18.68
CA VAL A 233 5.54 5.45 19.62
C VAL A 233 6.25 4.14 19.89
N GLN A 234 6.55 3.87 21.16
CA GLN A 234 7.16 2.62 21.57
C GLN A 234 6.25 1.43 21.22
N GLY A 235 6.84 0.38 20.64
CA GLY A 235 6.11 -0.82 20.21
C GLY A 235 5.42 -0.70 18.85
N ALA A 236 5.40 0.49 18.23
CA ALA A 236 5.04 0.63 16.83
C ALA A 236 6.26 0.39 15.93
N HIS A 237 6.06 -0.33 14.82
CA HIS A 237 7.07 -0.48 13.77
C HIS A 237 7.17 0.80 12.94
N LEU A 238 6.03 1.45 12.67
CA LEU A 238 5.92 2.71 11.94
C LEU A 238 5.10 3.72 12.77
N THR A 239 5.60 4.95 12.92
CA THR A 239 4.81 6.06 13.49
C THR A 239 4.47 7.07 12.39
N ILE A 240 3.20 7.38 12.22
CA ILE A 240 2.70 8.34 11.23
C ILE A 240 2.22 9.60 11.95
N PHE A 241 2.84 10.74 11.65
CA PHE A 241 2.43 12.06 12.15
C PHE A 241 1.50 12.75 11.15
N CYS A 242 0.36 13.22 11.64
CA CYS A 242 -0.62 13.95 10.84
C CYS A 242 -0.50 15.45 11.10
N VAL A 243 -0.17 16.20 10.06
CA VAL A 243 0.21 17.63 10.09
C VAL A 243 -0.49 18.39 8.96
N ASP A 244 -0.54 19.72 8.98
CA ASP A 244 -1.28 20.44 7.94
C ASP A 244 -0.63 20.31 6.56
N LYS A 245 0.67 20.63 6.51
CA LYS A 245 1.45 20.71 5.28
C LYS A 245 2.78 20.01 5.49
N VAL A 246 3.18 19.24 4.49
CA VAL A 246 4.47 18.55 4.45
C VAL A 246 5.28 19.17 3.32
N TRP A 247 6.54 19.48 3.59
CA TRP A 247 7.53 19.84 2.60
C TRP A 247 8.61 18.76 2.58
N SER A 248 8.84 18.18 1.41
CA SER A 248 9.80 17.11 1.22
C SER A 248 10.35 17.18 -0.20
N ASN A 249 11.63 16.83 -0.38
CA ASN A 249 12.27 16.77 -1.69
C ASN A 249 12.20 18.07 -2.51
N GLY A 250 12.27 19.21 -1.82
CA GLY A 250 12.27 20.53 -2.46
C GLY A 250 10.88 21.05 -2.87
N GLY A 251 9.79 20.41 -2.43
CA GLY A 251 8.44 20.89 -2.70
C GLY A 251 7.36 20.43 -1.73
N PRO A 252 6.11 20.91 -1.90
CA PRO A 252 4.96 20.43 -1.15
C PRO A 252 4.68 18.94 -1.43
N ALA A 253 4.29 18.21 -0.39
CA ALA A 253 3.97 16.78 -0.49
C ALA A 253 2.70 16.43 0.30
N ASN A 254 2.02 15.38 -0.14
CA ASN A 254 0.87 14.80 0.57
C ASN A 254 1.29 13.85 1.70
N GLY A 255 2.44 13.21 1.51
CA GLY A 255 3.07 12.37 2.51
C GLY A 255 4.59 12.34 2.28
N SER A 256 5.32 11.93 3.31
CA SER A 256 6.75 11.66 3.20
C SER A 256 7.21 10.73 4.31
N PHE A 257 7.92 9.68 3.91
CA PHE A 257 8.61 8.76 4.81
C PHE A 257 10.02 9.24 5.14
N ALA A 258 10.33 9.38 6.43
CA ALA A 258 11.68 9.65 6.92
C ALA A 258 12.43 8.32 7.12
N ARG A 259 13.19 7.94 6.09
CA ARG A 259 14.01 6.71 6.06
C ARG A 259 14.88 6.58 7.31
N SER A 260 15.12 5.33 7.74
CA SER A 260 15.91 4.93 8.93
C SER A 260 15.37 5.31 10.31
N LEU A 261 14.31 6.12 10.37
CA LEU A 261 13.68 6.53 11.63
C LEU A 261 12.34 5.82 11.85
N ASP A 262 11.84 5.14 10.82
CA ASP A 262 10.49 4.54 10.75
C ASP A 262 9.38 5.53 11.10
N LEU A 263 9.51 6.75 10.57
CA LEU A 263 8.52 7.81 10.71
C LEU A 263 7.95 8.15 9.34
N ALA A 264 6.66 8.45 9.28
CA ALA A 264 6.05 9.09 8.14
C ALA A 264 5.29 10.34 8.56
N PHE A 265 5.14 11.27 7.62
CA PHE A 265 4.36 12.48 7.77
C PHE A 265 3.28 12.48 6.69
N ILE A 266 2.04 12.79 7.04
CA ILE A 266 0.94 12.94 6.09
C ILE A 266 0.22 14.26 6.30
N SER A 267 -0.11 14.93 5.20
CA SER A 267 -0.68 16.29 5.20
C SER A 267 -2.21 16.29 5.31
N SER A 268 -2.80 17.46 5.54
CA SER A 268 -4.27 17.65 5.43
C SER A 268 -4.78 17.44 4.00
N GLN A 269 -3.93 17.65 2.99
CA GLN A 269 -4.26 17.51 1.57
C GLN A 269 -4.05 16.09 1.04
N ARG A 270 -3.75 15.15 1.94
CA ARG A 270 -3.53 13.74 1.61
C ARG A 270 -4.72 13.14 0.87
N GLY A 271 -4.41 12.33 -0.14
CA GLY A 271 -5.39 11.42 -0.75
C GLY A 271 -5.69 10.24 0.18
N PRO A 272 -6.77 9.48 -0.09
CA PRO A 272 -7.23 8.37 0.75
C PRO A 272 -6.20 7.24 0.94
N ASN A 273 -5.21 7.10 0.05
CA ASN A 273 -4.22 6.03 0.12
C ASN A 273 -2.84 6.48 0.62
N THR A 274 -2.69 7.73 1.03
CA THR A 274 -1.37 8.30 1.37
C THR A 274 -0.68 7.50 2.48
N SER A 275 -1.38 7.14 3.55
CA SER A 275 -0.84 6.29 4.62
C SER A 275 -0.37 4.93 4.11
N ALA A 276 -1.13 4.33 3.19
CA ALA A 276 -0.76 3.06 2.55
C ALA A 276 0.47 3.22 1.65
N HIS A 277 0.61 4.34 0.95
CA HIS A 277 1.78 4.67 0.14
C HIS A 277 3.04 4.82 1.02
N GLU A 278 2.97 5.62 2.08
CA GLU A 278 4.11 5.80 2.99
C GLU A 278 4.53 4.49 3.68
N SER A 279 3.57 3.61 4.00
CA SER A 279 3.91 2.28 4.51
C SER A 279 4.62 1.38 3.49
N GLY A 280 4.44 1.65 2.19
CA GLY A 280 5.19 1.00 1.12
C GLY A 280 6.66 1.42 1.12
N HIS A 281 6.94 2.71 1.33
CA HIS A 281 8.31 3.21 1.52
C HIS A 281 8.97 2.60 2.76
N PHE A 282 8.21 2.50 3.86
CA PHE A 282 8.67 1.82 5.08
C PHE A 282 9.04 0.35 4.81
N LEU A 283 8.16 -0.43 4.19
CA LEU A 283 8.44 -1.84 3.90
C LEU A 283 9.56 -2.01 2.87
N GLY A 284 9.58 -1.17 1.84
CA GLY A 284 10.61 -1.17 0.80
C GLY A 284 12.01 -0.89 1.34
N TYR A 285 12.13 -0.06 2.39
CA TYR A 285 13.41 0.19 3.05
C TYR A 285 14.07 -1.08 3.62
N TYR A 286 13.28 -2.08 4.03
CA TYR A 286 13.79 -3.34 4.58
C TYR A 286 14.08 -4.42 3.52
N SER A 287 13.81 -4.14 2.24
CA SER A 287 14.13 -5.05 1.13
C SER A 287 15.62 -5.37 1.08
N LYS A 288 15.96 -6.65 0.88
CA LYS A 288 17.33 -7.17 0.72
C LYS A 288 17.72 -7.38 -0.74
N SER A 289 16.92 -6.91 -1.68
CA SER A 289 17.12 -7.17 -3.11
C SER A 289 18.33 -6.43 -3.66
N ALA A 290 19.36 -7.20 -4.02
CA ALA A 290 20.53 -6.69 -4.73
C ALA A 290 20.19 -6.19 -6.15
N SER A 291 19.09 -6.69 -6.73
CA SER A 291 18.67 -6.38 -8.11
C SER A 291 17.76 -5.15 -8.25
N LYS A 292 17.29 -4.59 -7.13
CA LYS A 292 16.47 -3.39 -7.11
C LYS A 292 17.08 -2.42 -6.12
N PRO A 293 18.08 -1.61 -6.53
CA PRO A 293 18.61 -0.60 -5.65
C PRO A 293 17.49 0.37 -5.28
N TRP A 294 17.31 0.62 -3.99
CA TRP A 294 16.31 1.55 -3.47
C TRP A 294 16.98 2.89 -3.19
N ASP A 295 16.44 3.97 -3.75
CA ASP A 295 16.93 5.32 -3.49
C ASP A 295 16.74 5.71 -2.01
N SER A 296 17.33 6.83 -1.59
CA SER A 296 17.21 7.36 -0.22
C SER A 296 15.77 7.60 0.25
N GLN A 297 14.81 7.56 -0.66
CA GLN A 297 13.38 7.79 -0.43
C GLN A 297 12.58 6.49 -0.52
N GLY A 298 13.24 5.35 -0.72
CA GLY A 298 12.58 4.06 -0.88
C GLY A 298 11.84 3.95 -2.20
N HIS A 299 12.29 4.60 -3.28
CA HIS A 299 11.88 4.25 -4.63
C HIS A 299 12.83 3.22 -5.23
N THR A 300 12.31 2.25 -5.97
CA THR A 300 13.13 1.41 -6.83
C THR A 300 13.88 2.31 -7.83
N LEU A 301 15.16 2.08 -8.04
CA LEU A 301 15.96 2.68 -9.11
C LEU A 301 16.01 1.71 -10.29
N GLU A 302 15.70 2.20 -11.48
CA GLU A 302 15.85 1.49 -12.74
C GLU A 302 16.91 2.19 -13.58
N THR A 303 17.93 1.45 -14.00
CA THR A 303 18.88 1.94 -14.99
C THR A 303 18.21 1.91 -16.37
N ASP A 304 18.07 3.07 -16.99
CA ASP A 304 17.60 3.17 -18.38
C ASP A 304 18.58 2.42 -19.29
N PRO A 305 18.17 1.35 -19.97
CA PRO A 305 19.06 0.54 -20.78
C PRO A 305 19.60 1.28 -22.03
N LYS A 306 18.99 2.40 -22.43
CA LYS A 306 19.45 3.22 -23.55
C LYS A 306 20.43 4.31 -23.13
N THR A 307 20.23 4.89 -21.94
CA THR A 307 21.02 6.05 -21.49
C THR A 307 22.02 5.72 -20.39
N GLY A 308 21.92 4.54 -19.76
CA GLY A 308 22.73 4.14 -18.62
C GLY A 308 22.45 4.94 -17.34
N LYS A 309 21.48 5.86 -17.37
CA LYS A 309 21.12 6.69 -16.22
C LYS A 309 20.17 5.94 -15.29
N GLU A 310 20.46 5.98 -14.00
CA GLU A 310 19.49 5.54 -12.99
C GLU A 310 18.34 6.54 -12.91
N ASN A 311 17.16 6.07 -13.27
CA ASN A 311 15.90 6.78 -13.09
C ASN A 311 15.18 6.18 -11.88
N ARG A 312 14.41 7.01 -11.18
CA ARG A 312 13.46 6.49 -10.18
C ARG A 312 12.41 5.67 -10.92
N ALA A 313 12.46 4.36 -10.74
CA ALA A 313 11.49 3.45 -11.30
C ALA A 313 10.12 3.74 -10.70
N GLU A 314 9.10 3.54 -11.52
CA GLU A 314 7.73 3.87 -11.17
C GLU A 314 7.12 2.91 -10.12
N ASP A 315 7.85 1.93 -9.59
CA ASP A 315 7.32 0.77 -8.86
C ASP A 315 6.57 1.10 -7.55
N ILE A 316 7.13 1.91 -6.64
CA ILE A 316 6.36 2.38 -5.46
C ILE A 316 5.40 3.52 -5.83
N LYS A 317 5.75 4.28 -6.88
CA LYS A 317 4.80 5.15 -7.55
C LYS A 317 3.68 4.37 -8.24
N MET A 318 3.70 3.02 -8.33
CA MET A 318 2.62 2.24 -8.95
C MET A 318 1.43 2.04 -8.03
N LEU A 319 1.59 2.15 -6.70
CA LEU A 319 0.46 2.45 -5.81
C LEU A 319 -0.27 3.72 -6.26
N MET A 320 0.41 4.63 -6.99
CA MET A 320 -0.05 5.92 -7.47
C MET A 320 -0.06 6.11 -9.00
N ARG A 321 0.17 5.08 -9.84
CA ARG A 321 0.25 5.27 -11.31
C ARG A 321 -1.08 5.84 -11.82
N GLY A 322 -1.01 6.90 -12.63
CA GLY A 322 -2.20 7.59 -13.16
C GLY A 322 -2.83 8.63 -12.22
N GLY A 323 -2.04 9.28 -11.36
CA GLY A 323 -2.55 10.31 -10.44
C GLY A 323 -3.26 9.73 -9.22
N GLY A 324 -2.79 8.59 -8.70
CA GLY A 324 -3.43 7.89 -7.58
C GLY A 324 -4.44 6.82 -7.99
N ALA A 325 -4.60 6.51 -9.27
CA ALA A 325 -5.71 5.69 -9.78
C ALA A 325 -5.55 4.16 -9.65
N GLY A 326 -4.36 3.67 -9.26
CA GLY A 326 -4.04 2.24 -9.33
C GLY A 326 -4.24 1.46 -8.03
N TRP A 327 -3.61 1.95 -6.95
CA TRP A 327 -3.53 1.31 -5.63
C TRP A 327 -3.15 -0.19 -5.69
N LYS A 328 -2.51 -0.58 -6.80
CA LYS A 328 -2.22 -1.96 -7.16
C LYS A 328 -0.75 -2.21 -6.87
N ILE A 329 -0.47 -3.25 -6.09
CA ILE A 329 0.90 -3.64 -5.77
C ILE A 329 1.39 -4.58 -6.87
N PRO A 330 2.47 -4.26 -7.61
CA PRO A 330 3.03 -5.17 -8.60
C PRO A 330 3.44 -6.49 -7.95
N PHE A 331 3.13 -7.61 -8.60
CA PHE A 331 3.33 -8.94 -8.00
C PHE A 331 4.79 -9.21 -7.60
N ASN A 332 5.74 -8.79 -8.44
CA ASN A 332 7.16 -8.96 -8.15
C ASN A 332 7.63 -8.08 -6.99
N LEU A 333 6.94 -6.98 -6.71
CA LEU A 333 7.26 -6.08 -5.59
C LEU A 333 6.85 -6.67 -4.25
N VAL A 334 5.81 -7.52 -4.23
CA VAL A 334 5.34 -8.19 -3.00
C VAL A 334 6.48 -8.94 -2.32
N LYS A 335 7.37 -9.60 -3.08
CA LYS A 335 8.54 -10.30 -2.54
C LYS A 335 9.42 -9.38 -1.69
N GLU A 336 9.59 -8.13 -2.11
CA GLU A 336 10.48 -7.17 -1.44
C GLU A 336 9.94 -6.77 -0.07
N PHE A 337 8.62 -6.58 0.03
CA PHE A 337 7.96 -6.25 1.30
C PHE A 337 7.98 -7.40 2.31
N ARG A 338 8.37 -8.61 1.89
CA ARG A 338 8.48 -9.79 2.78
C ARG A 338 9.77 -9.83 3.58
N ASP A 339 10.76 -9.01 3.26
CA ASP A 339 12.05 -8.98 3.97
C ASP A 339 12.00 -8.26 5.32
N PHE A 340 10.85 -7.63 5.64
CA PHE A 340 10.62 -6.98 6.93
C PHE A 340 10.86 -7.99 8.09
N PRO A 341 11.75 -7.66 9.05
CA PRO A 341 12.24 -8.62 10.03
C PRO A 341 11.24 -9.04 11.12
N GLY A 342 10.10 -8.33 11.26
CA GLY A 342 9.06 -8.68 12.24
C GLY A 342 9.29 -8.05 13.60
#